data_AF-A0A397W1G0-F1
#
_entry.id   AF-A0A397W1G0-F1
#
_cell.length_a   1.000
_cell.length_b   1.000
_cell.length_c   1.000
_cell.angle_alpha   90.00
_cell.angle_beta   90.00
_cell.angle_gamma   90.00
#
_symmetry.space_group_name_H-M   'P 1'
#
loop_
_entity.id
_entity.type
_entity.pdbx_description
1 polymer ?
#
loop_
_entity_poly.entity_id
_entity_poly.type
_entity_poly.pdbx_seq_one_letter_code
_entity_poly.pdbx_strand_id
1 'polypeptide(L)' 'MSRGKAYLITGKYEEAYAVLTRLLEIESENIIALKYRGEINYIMERYEESFSDLKNLLKIKPDDVWVEEAYEFVDGIR' A
#
# COMPACT_ATOMS: atom_id res chain seq x y z
N MET A 1 -21.85 -0.90 -11.38
CA MET A 1 -21.26 -1.98 -10.55
C MET A 1 -22.21 -2.29 -9.40
N SER A 2 -22.57 -3.56 -9.18
CA SER A 2 -23.50 -3.95 -8.11
C SER A 2 -22.81 -3.90 -6.74
N ARG A 3 -23.54 -3.50 -5.68
CA ARG A 3 -23.02 -3.43 -4.28
C ARG A 3 -22.28 -4.70 -3.85
N GLY A 4 -22.74 -5.88 -4.26
CA GLY A 4 -22.07 -7.15 -3.94
C GLY A 4 -20.64 -7.28 -4.49
N LYS A 5 -20.33 -6.69 -5.66
CA LYS A 5 -18.96 -6.69 -6.20
C LYS A 5 -18.04 -5.79 -5.38
N ALA A 6 -18.54 -4.65 -4.90
CA ALA A 6 -17.77 -3.76 -4.04
C ALA A 6 -17.44 -4.43 -2.70
N TYR A 7 -18.42 -5.07 -2.05
CA TYR A 7 -18.17 -5.81 -0.80
C TYR A 7 -17.16 -6.94 -0.95
N LEU A 8 -17.23 -7.71 -2.05
CA LEU A 8 -16.24 -8.78 -2.32
C LEU A 8 -14.84 -8.22 -2.54
N ILE A 9 -14.71 -7.06 -3.19
CA ILE A 9 -13.44 -6.40 -3.42
C ILE A 9 -12.88 -5.86 -2.09
N THR A 10 -13.69 -5.14 -1.31
CA THR A 10 -13.28 -4.61 0.00
C THR A 10 -12.89 -5.73 0.97
N GLY A 11 -13.63 -6.84 1.01
CA GLY A 11 -13.26 -8.00 1.83
C GLY A 11 -11.86 -8.51 1.50
N LYS A 12 -11.61 -8.76 0.20
CA LYS A 12 -10.30 -9.21 -0.30
C LYS A 12 -9.15 -8.28 0.05
N TYR A 13 -9.40 -6.97 0.05
CA TYR A 13 -8.40 -6.00 0.45
C TYR A 13 -8.11 -6.01 1.94
N GLU A 14 -9.11 -6.15 2.81
CA GLU A 14 -8.89 -6.29 4.26
C GLU A 14 -8.11 -7.59 4.59
N GLU A 15 -8.44 -8.68 3.91
CA GLU A 15 -7.76 -9.97 4.10
C GLU A 15 -6.31 -9.91 3.63
N ALA A 16 -6.06 -9.30 2.46
CA ALA A 16 -4.72 -9.06 1.95
C ALA A 16 -3.93 -8.12 2.88
N TYR A 17 -4.54 -7.04 3.36
CA TYR A 17 -3.94 -6.11 4.32
C TYR A 17 -3.48 -6.83 5.59
N ALA A 18 -4.30 -7.73 6.14
CA ALA A 18 -3.96 -8.51 7.32
C ALA A 18 -2.75 -9.45 7.09
N VAL A 19 -2.70 -10.12 5.93
CA VAL A 19 -1.57 -11.00 5.56
C VAL A 19 -0.28 -10.20 5.42
N LEU A 20 -0.33 -9.06 4.72
CA LEU A 20 0.84 -8.19 4.49
C LEU A 20 1.33 -7.55 5.79
N THR A 21 0.41 -7.20 6.69
CA THR A 21 0.76 -6.67 8.02
C THR A 21 1.52 -7.69 8.84
N ARG A 22 1.05 -8.95 8.89
CA ARG A 22 1.78 -10.04 9.56
C ARG A 22 3.14 -10.30 8.92
N LEU A 23 3.25 -10.20 7.60
CA LEU A 23 4.54 -10.32 6.94
C LEU A 23 5.50 -9.22 7.36
N LEU A 24 5.03 -7.98 7.50
CA LEU A 24 5.84 -6.85 7.98
C LEU A 24 6.17 -6.91 9.48
N GLU A 25 5.41 -7.66 10.28
CA GLU A 25 5.79 -7.96 11.67
C GLU A 25 7.00 -8.91 11.73
N ILE A 26 7.18 -9.78 10.73
CA ILE A 26 8.28 -10.75 10.65
C ILE A 26 9.47 -10.17 9.87
N GLU A 27 9.19 -9.48 8.76
CA GLU A 27 10.15 -8.90 7.83
C GLU A 27 9.78 -7.43 7.58
N SER A 28 10.18 -6.55 8.50
CA SER A 28 9.78 -5.13 8.48
C SER A 28 10.21 -4.35 7.23
N GLU A 29 11.21 -4.86 6.52
CA GLU A 29 11.76 -4.26 5.28
C GLU A 29 11.37 -5.05 4.02
N ASN A 30 10.36 -5.94 4.12
CA ASN A 30 9.89 -6.67 2.96
C ASN A 30 9.27 -5.71 1.93
N ILE A 31 10.02 -5.47 0.85
CA ILE A 31 9.68 -4.55 -0.24
C ILE A 31 8.30 -4.88 -0.85
N ILE A 32 8.02 -6.16 -1.06
CA ILE A 32 6.76 -6.63 -1.65
C ILE A 32 5.59 -6.30 -0.71
N ALA A 33 5.79 -6.53 0.59
CA ALA A 33 4.76 -6.29 1.58
C ALA A 33 4.46 -4.80 1.76
N LEU A 34 5.49 -3.95 1.84
CA LEU A 34 5.34 -2.49 1.89
C LEU A 34 4.61 -1.96 0.65
N LYS A 35 5.00 -2.41 -0.55
CA LYS A 35 4.37 -2.00 -1.80
C LYS A 35 2.88 -2.33 -1.84
N TYR A 36 2.53 -3.60 -1.69
CA TYR A 36 1.13 -4.01 -1.82
C TYR A 36 0.25 -3.51 -0.66
N ARG A 37 0.79 -3.37 0.56
CA ARG A 37 0.04 -2.79 1.67
C ARG A 37 -0.21 -1.30 1.43
N GLY A 38 0.78 -0.59 0.88
CA GLY A 38 0.63 0.79 0.43
C GLY A 38 -0.47 0.96 -0.61
N GLU A 39 -0.48 0.13 -1.67
CA GLU A 39 -1.52 0.15 -2.71
C GLU A 39 -2.92 -0.15 -2.15
N ILE A 40 -3.04 -1.16 -1.28
CA ILE A 40 -4.31 -1.53 -0.65
C ILE A 40 -4.84 -0.38 0.21
N ASN A 41 -3.98 0.21 1.04
CA ASN A 41 -4.33 1.37 1.85
C ASN A 41 -4.84 2.52 0.98
N TYR A 42 -4.21 2.79 -0.16
CA TYR A 42 -4.68 3.82 -1.11
C TYR A 42 -6.08 3.50 -1.66
N ILE A 43 -6.31 2.27 -2.14
CA ILE A 43 -7.61 1.84 -2.68
C ILE A 43 -8.71 1.91 -1.61
N MET A 44 -8.35 1.74 -0.34
CA MET A 44 -9.23 1.84 0.81
C MET A 44 -9.35 3.26 1.38
N GLU A 45 -8.78 4.25 0.70
CA GLU A 45 -8.76 5.67 1.11
C GLU A 45 -8.04 5.92 2.45
N ARG A 46 -7.18 4.99 2.88
CA ARG A 46 -6.28 5.07 4.05
C ARG A 46 -4.95 5.71 3.64
N TYR A 47 -5.02 6.97 3.24
CA TYR A 47 -3.89 7.64 2.58
C TYR A 47 -2.67 7.78 3.49
N GLU A 48 -2.84 8.08 4.78
CA GLU A 48 -1.73 8.25 5.72
C GLU A 48 -0.91 6.95 5.87
N GLU A 49 -1.60 5.81 6.01
CA GLU A 49 -0.96 4.50 6.10
C GLU A 49 -0.29 4.11 4.78
N SER A 50 -0.93 4.42 3.65
CA SER A 50 -0.34 4.23 2.32
C SER A 50 0.98 4.98 2.18
N PHE A 51 1.00 6.27 2.54
CA PHE A 51 2.21 7.09 2.48
C PHE A 51 3.30 6.61 3.42
N SER A 52 2.94 6.13 4.61
CA SER A 52 3.91 5.56 5.55
C SER A 52 4.64 4.34 4.95
N ASP A 53 3.90 3.43 4.33
CA ASP A 53 4.45 2.24 3.69
C ASP A 53 5.35 2.58 2.50
N LEU A 54 4.88 3.48 1.63
CA LEU A 54 5.65 3.95 0.46
C LEU A 54 6.93 4.68 0.90
N LYS A 55 6.87 5.48 1.97
CA LYS A 55 8.05 6.16 2.52
C LYS A 55 9.07 5.18 3.08
N ASN A 56 8.63 4.08 3.69
CA ASN A 56 9.55 3.05 4.16
C ASN A 56 10.16 2.28 2.99
N LEU A 57 9.38 1.98 1.96
CA LEU A 57 9.87 1.38 0.72
C LEU A 57 10.98 2.24 0.08
N LEU A 58 10.79 3.57 0.04
CA LEU A 58 11.79 4.51 -0.49
C LEU A 58 13.12 4.49 0.25
N LYS A 59 13.10 4.30 1.58
CA LYS A 59 14.33 4.21 2.38
C LYS A 59 15.14 2.96 2.03
N ILE A 60 14.46 1.88 1.62
CA ILE A 60 15.07 0.58 1.32
C ILE A 60 15.52 0.53 -0.16
N LYS A 61 14.68 1.04 -1.06
CA LYS A 61 14.90 1.06 -2.50
C LYS A 61 14.62 2.45 -3.07
N PRO A 62 15.59 3.37 -3.01
CA PRO A 62 15.42 4.72 -3.54
C PRO A 62 15.30 4.79 -5.07
N ASP A 63 15.80 3.77 -5.79
CA ASP A 63 15.88 3.76 -7.26
C ASP A 63 14.85 2.82 -7.94
N ASP A 64 13.79 2.41 -7.24
CA ASP A 64 12.76 1.54 -7.84
C ASP A 64 11.82 2.34 -8.77
N VAL A 65 11.46 1.81 -9.94
CA VAL A 65 10.65 2.53 -10.95
C VAL A 65 9.27 2.95 -10.41
N TRP A 66 8.75 2.26 -9.39
CA TRP A 66 7.50 2.61 -8.69
C TRP A 66 7.60 3.87 -7.82
N VAL A 67 8.81 4.37 -7.58
CA VAL A 67 9.08 5.57 -6.77
C VAL A 67 8.61 6.85 -7.46
N GLU A 68 8.75 6.97 -8.77
CA GLU A 68 8.28 8.15 -9.51
C GLU A 68 6.75 8.29 -9.40
N GLU A 69 6.01 7.19 -9.54
CA GLU A 69 4.55 7.18 -9.36
C GLU A 69 4.18 7.57 -7.91
N ALA A 70 4.85 6.99 -6.90
CA ALA A 70 4.63 7.35 -5.49
C ALA A 70 4.92 8.83 -5.18
N TYR A 71 5.91 9.44 -5.83
CA TYR A 71 6.20 10.88 -5.70
C TYR A 71 5.13 11.75 -6.36
N GLU A 72 4.60 11.37 -7.53
CA GLU A 72 3.44 12.05 -8.11
C GLU A 72 2.22 11.99 -7.18
N PHE A 73 2.04 10.88 -6.44
CA PHE A 73 0.98 10.74 -5.45
C PHE A 73 1.21 11.56 -4.15
N VAL A 74 2.46 11.73 -3.70
CA VAL A 74 2.82 12.53 -2.51
C VAL A 74 2.79 14.04 -2.81
N ASP A 75 3.28 14.46 -3.98
CA ASP A 75 3.40 15.88 -4.35
C ASP A 75 2.13 16.41 -5.02
N GLY A 76 1.29 15.51 -5.58
CA GLY A 76 -0.01 15.81 -6.18
C GLY A 76 -1.15 16.06 -5.18
N ILE A 77 -0.94 15.88 -3.87
CA ILE A 77 -1.84 16.34 -2.82
C ILE A 77 -1.38 17.73 -2.35
N ARG A 78 -1.53 18.72 -3.23
CA ARG A 78 -1.47 20.15 -2.91
C ARG A 78 -2.70 20.87 -3.42
#